data_AF-A0A0Q6P7S3-F1
#
_entry.id   AF-A0A0Q6P7S3-F1
#
_cell.length_a   1.000
_cell.length_b   1.000
_cell.length_c   1.000
_cell.angle_alpha   90.00
_cell.angle_beta   90.00
_cell.angle_gamma   90.00
#
_symmetry.space_group_name_H-M   'P 1'
#
loop_
_entity.id
_entity.type
_entity.pdbx_description
1 polymer ?
#
loop_
_entity_poly.entity_id
_entity_poly.type
_entity_poly.pdbx_seq_one_letter_code
_entity_poly.pdbx_strand_id
1 'polypeptide(L)'
;MTQDQSKPTGPDLFRGIALSDLPDGAKLVGHCGDEQVLLVRRGAEVFAIGATCTHYGGPLADGLVVEDTVRCPWHHACFDLRTGEALHAPAFNPLACWSVEERDGRLFVGERRKRTAPERRDASSGKVPEKIVIVGGGAAGFAAAETLRREQYQGSIVMISDDQAPPVDRPNLSNDYLAGKAPEDWIPLRGEKFYSKNDIDLRLNTKAVHIDLHSSEVVLADKGTVPYDRLLFATGAEPVRLTIPGADQPHVHTLRSFADCKAIIERATIARSAVVLGASFIGLEVTAALRSRGIDVHVVAPDKRPMERVLGPQMGDFIRALHEENGVVFHLGDTASSIDGSRVNLTNGGTLTADLVVAGIGVRPRIGLAEKAGLVVDHGVVVDAFLETSEPGIFAAGDIARWPDPHSGENIRVEHWVVAERQGQTAARNMLDHREKFAAVPFFWSQHYDVSINYVGHAGQWDEIAVDGDITAKDCLLHFKRAGRTLAVASIFRDIESLEAEVEMERQMAN
;
A
#
# COMPACT_ATOMS: atom_id res chain seq x y z
N MET A 1 15.52 17.04 -6.94
CA MET A 1 15.16 18.46 -6.69
C MET A 1 16.11 18.99 -5.63
N THR A 2 16.76 20.12 -5.87
CA THR A 2 17.45 20.88 -4.83
C THR A 2 16.44 21.15 -3.72
N GLN A 3 16.72 20.70 -2.50
CA GLN A 3 15.97 21.11 -1.31
C GLN A 3 16.03 22.64 -1.25
N ASP A 4 14.98 23.30 -1.72
CA ASP A 4 14.74 24.67 -1.34
C ASP A 4 14.47 24.61 0.16
N GLN A 5 15.48 24.95 0.96
CA GLN A 5 15.35 25.01 2.42
C GLN A 5 14.43 26.19 2.73
N SER A 6 13.12 25.97 2.56
CA SER A 6 12.10 26.86 3.08
C SER A 6 12.41 27.10 4.55
N LYS A 7 12.48 28.37 4.96
CA LYS A 7 12.69 28.74 6.36
C LYS A 7 11.76 27.90 7.26
N PRO A 8 12.25 27.35 8.37
CA PRO A 8 11.41 26.64 9.32
C PRO A 8 10.21 27.52 9.70
N THR A 9 9.00 26.98 9.58
CA THR A 9 7.76 27.64 9.98
C THR A 9 7.48 27.39 11.47
N GLY A 10 6.67 28.27 12.07
CA GLY A 10 6.29 28.18 13.49
C GLY A 10 7.31 28.78 14.47
N PRO A 11 7.06 28.67 15.78
CA PRO A 11 7.95 29.20 16.81
C PRO A 11 9.23 28.36 16.97
N ASP A 12 10.32 29.01 17.39
CA ASP A 12 11.55 28.36 17.82
C ASP A 12 11.32 27.69 19.17
N LEU A 13 11.22 26.36 19.16
CA LEU A 13 10.85 25.58 20.33
C LEU A 13 11.98 25.46 21.37
N PHE A 14 13.24 25.78 21.00
CA PHE A 14 14.33 25.90 21.98
C PHE A 14 14.15 27.13 22.88
N ARG A 15 13.51 28.18 22.37
CA ARG A 15 13.21 29.42 23.15
C ARG A 15 11.94 29.27 23.99
N GLY A 16 11.25 28.15 23.81
CA GLY A 16 10.03 27.75 24.48
C GLY A 16 8.80 28.55 24.09
N ILE A 17 7.64 27.92 24.26
CA ILE A 17 6.31 28.49 24.01
C ILE A 17 5.52 28.53 25.32
N ALA A 18 4.46 29.33 25.41
CA ALA A 18 3.60 29.25 26.58
C ALA A 18 2.82 27.93 26.57
N LEU A 19 2.64 27.29 27.72
CA LEU A 19 1.83 26.07 27.83
C LEU A 19 0.37 26.32 27.39
N SER A 20 -0.13 27.56 27.54
CA SER A 20 -1.43 27.99 27.05
C SER A 20 -1.58 27.96 25.54
N ASP A 21 -0.47 28.03 24.79
CA ASP A 21 -0.46 27.99 23.33
C ASP A 21 -0.63 26.54 22.81
N LEU A 22 -0.50 25.55 23.70
CA LEU A 22 -0.75 24.14 23.43
C LEU A 22 -1.78 23.60 24.44
N PRO A 23 -3.09 23.86 24.24
CA PRO A 23 -4.16 23.26 25.02
C PRO A 23 -4.14 21.72 24.97
N ASP A 24 -4.83 21.07 25.90
CA ASP A 24 -4.94 19.61 25.88
C ASP A 24 -5.60 19.12 24.59
N GLY A 25 -5.06 18.04 24.01
CA GLY A 25 -5.46 17.48 22.71
C GLY A 25 -5.00 18.29 21.49
N ALA A 26 -4.37 19.45 21.69
CA ALA A 26 -3.89 20.29 20.60
C ALA A 26 -2.58 19.77 20.00
N LYS A 27 -2.37 20.20 18.76
CA LYS A 27 -1.16 19.99 17.96
C LYS A 27 -0.56 21.36 17.63
N LEU A 28 0.76 21.51 17.72
CA LEU A 28 1.46 22.73 17.31
C LEU A 28 2.74 22.38 16.56
N VAL A 29 2.92 22.99 15.39
CA VAL A 29 4.15 22.88 14.61
C VAL A 29 5.06 24.05 14.94
N GLY A 30 6.30 23.73 15.29
CA GLY A 30 7.39 24.68 15.42
C GLY A 30 8.67 24.08 14.86
N HIS A 31 9.81 24.62 15.27
CA HIS A 31 11.10 24.13 14.80
C HIS A 31 12.16 24.06 15.89
N CYS A 32 13.10 23.15 15.71
CA CYS A 32 14.31 22.99 16.51
C CYS A 32 15.51 23.09 15.56
N GLY A 33 16.11 24.28 15.45
CA GLY A 33 17.06 24.57 14.37
C GLY A 33 16.35 24.52 13.02
N ASP A 34 16.85 23.70 12.10
CA ASP A 34 16.27 23.53 10.75
C ASP A 34 15.21 22.42 10.68
N GLU A 35 14.99 21.68 11.77
CA GLU A 35 14.05 20.55 11.80
C GLU A 35 12.65 21.00 12.24
N GLN A 36 11.63 20.61 11.47
CA GLN A 36 10.22 20.80 11.82
C GLN A 36 9.79 19.77 12.88
N VAL A 37 9.22 20.27 13.97
CA VAL A 37 8.82 19.48 15.14
C VAL A 37 7.34 19.73 15.43
N LEU A 38 6.61 18.63 15.59
CA LEU A 38 5.22 18.62 16.02
C LEU A 38 5.18 18.38 17.54
N LEU A 39 4.61 19.34 18.25
CA LEU A 39 4.21 19.18 19.64
C LEU A 39 2.78 18.62 19.70
N VAL A 40 2.59 17.61 20.53
CA VAL A 40 1.28 17.02 20.82
C VAL A 40 1.10 16.96 22.33
N ARG A 41 0.01 17.53 22.85
CA ARG A 41 -0.31 17.45 24.28
C ARG A 41 -1.42 16.44 24.55
N ARG A 42 -1.19 15.59 25.56
CA ARG A 42 -2.17 14.62 26.07
C ARG A 42 -2.18 14.66 27.59
N GLY A 43 -3.23 15.26 28.15
CA GLY A 43 -3.34 15.55 29.56
C GLY A 43 -2.16 16.39 30.06
N ALA A 44 -1.37 15.79 30.96
CA ALA A 44 -0.17 16.40 31.52
C ALA A 44 1.10 16.16 30.68
N GLU A 45 1.07 15.22 29.73
CA GLU A 45 2.25 14.90 28.92
C GLU A 45 2.29 15.74 27.63
N VAL A 46 3.51 16.10 27.23
CA VAL A 46 3.78 16.76 25.95
C VAL A 46 4.84 15.96 25.21
N PHE A 47 4.51 15.59 23.99
CA PHE A 47 5.37 14.87 23.06
C PHE A 47 5.94 15.85 22.04
N ALA A 48 7.19 15.64 21.64
CA ALA A 48 7.85 16.36 20.55
C ALA A 48 8.40 15.35 19.56
N ILE A 49 7.80 15.29 18.37
CA ILE A 49 8.13 14.35 17.30
C ILE A 49 8.36 15.07 15.98
N GLY A 50 8.92 14.39 14.98
CA GLY A 50 9.09 14.97 13.65
C GLY A 50 7.73 15.36 13.07
N ALA A 51 7.62 16.52 12.43
CA ALA A 51 6.32 17.02 11.94
C ALA A 51 5.83 16.35 10.63
N THR A 52 6.66 15.49 10.03
CA THR A 52 6.48 14.99 8.68
C THR A 52 6.58 13.46 8.67
N CYS A 53 5.60 12.81 8.07
CA CYS A 53 5.53 11.36 7.93
C CYS A 53 6.72 10.84 7.11
N THR A 54 7.39 9.80 7.61
CA THR A 54 8.59 9.23 6.97
C THR A 54 8.31 8.36 5.74
N HIS A 55 7.04 8.16 5.36
CA HIS A 55 6.64 7.51 4.12
C HIS A 55 6.82 8.48 2.93
N TYR A 56 5.81 9.32 2.66
CA TYR A 56 5.82 10.30 1.55
C TYR A 56 5.80 11.76 2.01
N GLY A 57 6.16 12.03 3.26
CA GLY A 57 6.24 13.42 3.73
C GLY A 57 4.90 14.06 4.12
N GLY A 58 3.86 13.27 4.40
CA GLY A 58 2.57 13.80 4.84
C GLY A 58 2.67 14.64 6.13
N PRO A 59 1.95 15.77 6.23
CA PRO A 59 2.00 16.66 7.38
C PRO A 59 1.28 16.03 8.58
N LEU A 60 2.02 15.61 9.60
CA LEU A 60 1.42 14.95 10.78
C LEU A 60 0.59 15.90 11.64
N ALA A 61 0.79 17.21 11.47
CA ALA A 61 -0.05 18.25 12.07
C ALA A 61 -1.51 18.21 11.57
N ASP A 62 -1.73 17.70 10.35
CA ASP A 62 -3.06 17.50 9.78
C ASP A 62 -3.57 16.06 10.01
N GLY A 63 -2.80 15.27 10.76
CA GLY A 63 -3.14 13.89 11.11
C GLY A 63 -4.03 13.77 12.35
N LEU A 64 -4.51 12.55 12.58
CA LEU A 64 -5.34 12.22 13.74
C LEU A 64 -4.47 11.66 14.88
N VAL A 65 -4.65 12.20 16.08
CA VAL A 65 -4.02 11.65 17.30
C VAL A 65 -5.00 10.70 17.96
N VAL A 66 -4.60 9.46 18.16
CA VAL A 66 -5.41 8.40 18.78
C VAL A 66 -4.59 7.79 19.90
N GLU A 67 -5.05 7.96 21.14
CA GLU A 67 -4.27 7.52 22.32
C GLU A 67 -2.84 8.08 22.27
N ASP A 68 -1.82 7.24 22.45
CA ASP A 68 -0.42 7.67 22.39
C ASP A 68 0.18 7.58 20.97
N THR A 69 -0.66 7.65 19.93
CA THR A 69 -0.23 7.55 18.52
C THR A 69 -0.69 8.73 17.67
N VAL A 70 0.00 8.95 16.54
CA VAL A 70 -0.45 9.84 15.46
C VAL A 70 -0.52 9.09 14.14
N ARG A 71 -1.62 9.28 13.42
CA ARG A 71 -1.85 8.73 12.08
C ARG A 71 -1.67 9.80 11.02
N CYS A 72 -0.92 9.46 9.98
CA CYS A 72 -0.69 10.31 8.82
C CYS A 72 -1.99 10.53 8.02
N PRO A 73 -2.32 11.77 7.65
CA PRO A 73 -3.55 12.08 6.91
C PRO A 73 -3.60 11.45 5.51
N TRP A 74 -2.46 11.33 4.84
CA TRP A 74 -2.45 10.90 3.44
C TRP A 74 -2.58 9.40 3.25
N HIS A 75 -1.85 8.62 4.07
CA HIS A 75 -1.67 7.18 3.81
C HIS A 75 -1.83 6.32 5.06
N HIS A 76 -2.35 6.88 6.15
CA HIS A 76 -2.70 6.15 7.37
C HIS A 76 -1.51 5.42 8.04
N ALA A 77 -0.27 5.85 7.77
CA ALA A 77 0.89 5.42 8.54
C ALA A 77 0.74 5.85 10.00
N CYS A 78 1.09 4.98 10.95
CA CYS A 78 0.88 5.22 12.37
C CYS A 78 2.21 5.25 13.13
N PHE A 79 2.36 6.22 14.03
CA PHE A 79 3.58 6.40 14.82
C PHE A 79 3.26 6.54 16.31
N ASP A 80 4.11 5.95 17.15
CA ASP A 80 4.08 6.15 18.59
C ASP A 80 4.61 7.55 18.96
N LEU A 81 3.86 8.33 19.73
CA LEU A 81 4.21 9.71 20.09
C LEU A 81 5.41 9.79 21.04
N ARG A 82 5.70 8.72 21.80
CA ARG A 82 6.70 8.72 22.87
C ARG A 82 8.09 8.34 22.35
N THR A 83 8.12 7.39 21.43
CA THR A 83 9.31 6.75 20.87
C THR A 83 9.56 7.15 19.42
N GLY A 84 8.53 7.62 18.72
CA GLY A 84 8.55 7.90 17.29
C GLY A 84 8.46 6.65 16.43
N GLU A 85 8.31 5.46 17.04
CA GLU A 85 8.34 4.20 16.31
C GLU A 85 7.23 4.13 15.26
N ALA A 86 7.55 3.66 14.06
CA ALA A 86 6.57 3.43 13.00
C ALA A 86 5.86 2.10 13.27
N LEU A 87 4.64 2.18 13.82
CA LEU A 87 3.87 1.03 14.29
C LEU A 87 3.17 0.28 13.16
N HIS A 88 2.67 1.01 12.17
CA HIS A 88 1.95 0.45 11.02
C HIS A 88 2.45 1.04 9.71
N ALA A 89 2.66 0.13 8.74
CA ALA A 89 2.90 0.48 7.36
C ALA A 89 1.78 1.42 6.81
N PRO A 90 2.10 2.30 5.84
CA PRO A 90 3.26 2.22 4.94
C PRO A 90 4.55 2.91 5.41
N ALA A 91 4.59 3.49 6.61
CA ALA A 91 5.85 3.99 7.16
C ALA A 91 6.67 2.85 7.78
N PHE A 92 7.96 2.80 7.43
CA PHE A 92 8.93 1.88 8.02
C PHE A 92 10.03 2.59 8.80
N ASN A 93 10.25 3.89 8.58
CA ASN A 93 11.27 4.62 9.34
C ASN A 93 10.61 5.31 10.53
N PRO A 94 11.18 5.24 11.74
CA PRO A 94 10.65 5.97 12.88
C PRO A 94 10.80 7.48 12.69
N LEU A 95 9.95 8.24 13.37
CA LEU A 95 10.12 9.68 13.56
C LEU A 95 11.24 9.94 14.56
N ALA A 96 11.88 11.10 14.41
CA ALA A 96 12.72 11.62 15.48
C ALA A 96 11.87 12.13 16.64
N CYS A 97 12.43 12.07 17.85
CA CYS A 97 11.81 12.60 19.07
C CYS A 97 12.77 13.51 19.82
N TRP A 98 12.22 14.44 20.59
CA TRP A 98 12.98 15.37 21.42
C TRP A 98 12.51 15.30 22.88
N SER A 99 13.38 15.66 23.82
CA SER A 99 12.95 15.91 25.21
C SER A 99 12.08 17.16 25.29
N VAL A 100 11.09 17.16 26.17
CA VAL A 100 10.29 18.35 26.48
C VAL A 100 10.39 18.61 27.98
N GLU A 101 10.64 19.86 28.35
CA GLU A 101 10.70 20.32 29.74
C GLU A 101 9.71 21.47 29.94
N GLU A 102 8.87 21.36 30.96
CA GLU A 102 8.03 22.47 31.40
C GLU A 102 8.74 23.24 32.52
N ARG A 103 8.87 24.57 32.34
CA ARG A 103 9.38 25.49 33.36
C ARG A 103 8.57 26.78 33.37
N ASP A 104 8.10 27.19 34.55
CA ASP A 104 7.38 28.45 34.75
C ASP A 104 6.22 28.67 33.76
N GLY A 105 5.44 27.60 33.49
CA GLY A 105 4.30 27.62 32.56
C GLY A 105 4.69 27.71 31.08
N ARG A 106 5.94 27.43 30.74
CA ARG A 106 6.45 27.39 29.36
C ARG A 106 7.01 26.01 29.02
N LEU A 107 6.78 25.58 27.79
CA LEU A 107 7.30 24.33 27.24
C LEU A 107 8.57 24.62 26.46
N PHE A 108 9.66 23.92 26.77
CA PHE A 108 10.93 23.98 26.05
C PHE A 108 11.22 22.63 25.41
N VAL A 109 11.50 22.62 24.12
CA VAL A 109 12.02 21.42 23.46
C VAL A 109 13.54 21.42 23.61
N GLY A 110 14.08 20.31 24.10
CA GLY A 110 15.51 20.11 24.36
C GLY A 110 16.19 19.27 23.29
N GLU A 111 17.15 18.45 23.69
CA GLU A 111 17.94 17.64 22.77
C GLU A 111 17.11 16.57 22.07
N ARG A 112 17.55 16.23 20.85
CA ARG A 112 17.05 15.08 20.10
C ARG A 112 17.38 13.81 20.88
N ARG A 113 16.38 12.99 21.17
CA ARG A 113 16.55 11.72 21.88
C ARG A 113 17.31 10.75 20.99
N LYS A 114 18.26 10.03 21.58
CA LYS A 114 18.88 8.89 20.89
C LYS A 114 17.81 7.82 20.70
N ARG A 115 17.70 7.32 19.47
CA ARG A 115 16.83 6.19 19.18
C ARG A 115 17.30 4.97 19.96
N THR A 116 16.42 4.45 20.80
CA THR A 116 16.55 3.13 21.40
C THR A 116 15.95 2.11 20.43
N ALA A 117 16.63 0.99 20.21
CA ALA A 117 16.04 -0.11 19.46
C ALA A 117 14.78 -0.59 20.22
N PRO A 118 13.72 -1.03 19.52
CA PRO A 118 12.60 -1.68 20.19
C PRO A 118 13.13 -2.80 21.08
N GLU A 119 12.60 -2.91 22.30
CA GLU A 119 12.92 -4.04 23.16
C GLU A 119 12.47 -5.33 22.47
N ARG A 120 13.32 -6.36 22.55
CA ARG A 120 12.96 -7.68 22.02
C ARG A 120 11.73 -8.16 22.78
N ARG A 121 10.63 -8.41 22.07
CA ARG A 121 9.48 -9.08 22.66
C ARG A 121 9.88 -10.52 22.99
N ASP A 122 9.63 -10.95 24.22
CA ASP A 122 9.81 -12.35 24.58
C ASP A 122 8.88 -13.19 23.69
N ALA A 123 9.46 -14.17 22.99
CA ALA A 123 8.66 -15.16 22.30
C ALA A 123 7.82 -15.92 23.32
N SER A 124 6.59 -16.31 22.95
CA SER A 124 5.93 -17.38 23.69
C SER A 124 6.84 -18.62 23.66
N SER A 125 6.73 -19.52 24.66
CA SER A 125 7.70 -20.57 25.01
C SER A 125 8.12 -21.60 23.94
N GLY A 126 7.84 -21.35 22.65
CA GLY A 126 8.28 -22.11 21.49
C GLY A 126 9.77 -21.97 21.15
N LYS A 127 10.27 -22.91 20.34
CA LYS A 127 11.64 -22.87 19.82
C LYS A 127 11.72 -21.80 18.74
N VAL A 128 12.56 -20.79 18.94
CA VAL A 128 12.85 -19.76 17.94
C VAL A 128 13.34 -20.44 16.65
N PRO A 129 12.74 -20.17 15.47
CA PRO A 129 13.20 -20.76 14.21
C PRO A 129 14.63 -20.32 13.91
N GLU A 130 15.40 -21.15 13.20
CA GLU A 130 16.74 -20.80 12.73
C GLU A 130 16.70 -20.33 11.27
N LYS A 131 15.71 -20.80 10.49
CA LYS A 131 15.57 -20.56 9.06
C LYS A 131 14.18 -20.08 8.70
N ILE A 132 14.09 -18.85 8.19
CA ILE A 132 12.87 -18.27 7.63
C ILE A 132 13.04 -18.09 6.13
N VAL A 133 12.08 -18.60 5.35
CA VAL A 133 12.02 -18.38 3.90
C VAL A 133 10.77 -17.57 3.56
N ILE A 134 10.94 -16.55 2.74
CA ILE A 134 9.87 -15.69 2.21
C ILE A 134 9.84 -15.86 0.69
N VAL A 135 8.71 -16.31 0.15
CA VAL A 135 8.51 -16.48 -1.30
C VAL A 135 7.69 -15.31 -1.83
N GLY A 136 8.39 -14.34 -2.43
CA GLY A 136 7.83 -13.14 -3.05
C GLY A 136 8.49 -11.85 -2.56
N GLY A 137 9.04 -11.06 -3.49
CA GLY A 137 9.68 -9.76 -3.24
C GLY A 137 8.73 -8.56 -3.35
N GLY A 138 7.44 -8.73 -3.05
CA GLY A 138 6.45 -7.64 -3.02
C GLY A 138 6.35 -6.93 -1.67
N ALA A 139 5.35 -6.04 -1.52
CA ALA A 139 5.06 -5.31 -0.27
C ALA A 139 5.07 -6.21 0.98
N ALA A 140 4.30 -7.30 0.95
CA ALA A 140 4.20 -8.23 2.09
C ALA A 140 5.55 -8.89 2.43
N GLY A 141 6.28 -9.36 1.43
CA GLY A 141 7.57 -10.03 1.65
C GLY A 141 8.65 -9.07 2.16
N PHE A 142 8.70 -7.86 1.61
CA PHE A 142 9.56 -6.79 2.12
C PHE A 142 9.23 -6.44 3.57
N ALA A 143 7.95 -6.19 3.86
CA ALA A 143 7.50 -5.81 5.19
C ALA A 143 7.80 -6.91 6.22
N ALA A 144 7.64 -8.17 5.84
CA ALA A 144 7.99 -9.30 6.69
C ALA A 144 9.50 -9.37 6.97
N ALA A 145 10.34 -9.30 5.94
CA ALA A 145 11.80 -9.35 6.11
C ALA A 145 12.34 -8.20 6.96
N GLU A 146 11.81 -6.99 6.75
CA GLU A 146 12.15 -5.80 7.54
C GLU A 146 11.71 -5.96 9.00
N THR A 147 10.48 -6.44 9.23
CA THR A 147 9.92 -6.62 10.57
C THR A 147 10.67 -7.70 11.34
N LEU A 148 11.05 -8.82 10.72
CA LEU A 148 11.85 -9.85 11.38
C LEU A 148 13.15 -9.27 11.96
N ARG A 149 13.84 -8.41 11.19
CA ARG A 149 15.06 -7.74 11.69
C ARG A 149 14.77 -6.68 12.72
N ARG A 150 13.64 -5.98 12.61
CA ARG A 150 13.15 -5.03 13.63
C ARG A 150 12.85 -5.72 14.96
N GLU A 151 12.28 -6.93 14.94
CA GLU A 151 12.04 -7.81 16.10
C GLU A 151 13.33 -8.50 16.60
N GLN A 152 14.49 -8.07 16.10
CA GLN A 152 15.82 -8.58 16.48
C GLN A 152 16.00 -10.09 16.22
N TYR A 153 15.29 -10.66 15.24
CA TYR A 153 15.49 -12.05 14.82
C TYR A 153 16.93 -12.24 14.31
N GLN A 154 17.62 -13.24 14.86
CA GLN A 154 19.04 -13.52 14.56
C GLN A 154 19.25 -14.66 13.55
N GLY A 155 18.20 -15.42 13.22
CA GLY A 155 18.31 -16.53 12.27
C GLY A 155 18.39 -16.06 10.82
N SER A 156 18.57 -17.01 9.91
CA SER A 156 18.67 -16.71 8.47
C SER A 156 17.32 -16.31 7.89
N ILE A 157 17.33 -15.30 7.03
CA ILE A 157 16.18 -14.89 6.21
C ILE A 157 16.59 -15.03 4.75
N VAL A 158 15.88 -15.89 4.01
CA VAL A 158 16.01 -15.98 2.55
C VAL A 158 14.73 -15.46 1.91
N MET A 159 14.85 -14.44 1.06
CA MET A 159 13.74 -13.88 0.30
C MET A 159 13.92 -14.23 -1.18
N ILE A 160 13.01 -15.04 -1.71
CA ILE A 160 13.04 -15.53 -3.09
C ILE A 160 12.09 -14.69 -3.93
N SER A 161 12.59 -14.08 -5.01
CA SER A 161 11.79 -13.25 -5.92
C SER A 161 12.05 -13.62 -7.37
N ASP A 162 10.97 -13.82 -8.14
CA ASP A 162 11.00 -13.99 -9.60
C ASP A 162 11.22 -12.64 -10.32
N ASP A 163 11.10 -11.51 -9.60
CA ASP A 163 11.35 -10.18 -10.14
C ASP A 163 12.87 -9.94 -10.31
N GLN A 164 13.24 -9.18 -11.35
CA GLN A 164 14.63 -8.78 -11.61
C GLN A 164 15.10 -7.68 -10.65
N ALA A 165 14.17 -6.92 -10.10
CA ALA A 165 14.41 -5.78 -9.23
C ALA A 165 14.18 -6.16 -7.76
N PRO A 166 14.88 -5.50 -6.81
CA PRO A 166 14.52 -5.59 -5.40
C PRO A 166 13.07 -5.09 -5.18
N PRO A 167 12.47 -5.35 -4.01
CA PRO A 167 11.18 -4.78 -3.64
C PRO A 167 11.06 -3.28 -3.98
N VAL A 168 10.04 -2.96 -4.78
CA VAL A 168 9.75 -1.61 -5.27
C VAL A 168 8.40 -1.12 -4.77
N ASP A 169 8.29 0.20 -4.66
CA ASP A 169 7.06 0.94 -4.46
C ASP A 169 6.15 0.79 -5.69
N ARG A 170 5.19 -0.15 -5.63
CA ARG A 170 4.29 -0.43 -6.76
C ARG A 170 3.27 0.68 -7.01
N PRO A 171 2.72 1.41 -6.02
CA PRO A 171 1.84 2.54 -6.27
C PRO A 171 2.45 3.58 -7.21
N ASN A 172 3.76 3.85 -7.11
CA ASN A 172 4.42 4.78 -8.03
C ASN A 172 4.47 4.29 -9.48
N LEU A 173 4.38 2.98 -9.74
CA LEU A 173 4.50 2.41 -11.09
C LEU A 173 3.31 2.74 -12.00
N SER A 174 2.16 3.12 -11.45
CA SER A 174 0.99 3.65 -12.19
C SER A 174 0.81 5.16 -12.01
N ASN A 175 1.59 5.79 -11.12
CA ASN A 175 1.47 7.19 -10.74
C ASN A 175 2.72 7.99 -11.13
N ASP A 176 3.40 8.65 -10.17
CA ASP A 176 4.39 9.70 -10.47
C ASP A 176 5.59 9.20 -11.28
N TYR A 177 6.04 7.96 -11.09
CA TYR A 177 7.13 7.41 -11.89
C TYR A 177 6.69 7.19 -13.33
N LEU A 178 5.53 6.55 -13.53
CA LEU A 178 4.98 6.38 -14.86
C LEU A 178 4.65 7.72 -15.50
N ALA A 179 4.23 8.73 -14.76
CA ALA A 179 3.97 10.08 -15.28
C ALA A 179 5.25 10.86 -15.62
N GLY A 180 6.44 10.39 -15.19
CA GLY A 180 7.72 11.08 -15.38
C GLY A 180 7.98 12.22 -14.38
N LYS A 181 7.29 12.20 -13.24
CA LYS A 181 7.40 13.19 -12.15
C LYS A 181 8.27 12.72 -10.99
N ALA A 182 8.39 11.40 -10.78
CA ALA A 182 9.31 10.80 -9.83
C ALA A 182 10.56 10.24 -10.53
N PRO A 183 11.77 10.42 -9.97
CA PRO A 183 12.98 9.81 -10.49
C PRO A 183 13.05 8.31 -10.15
N GLU A 184 13.81 7.55 -10.94
CA GLU A 184 13.90 6.09 -10.82
C GLU A 184 14.47 5.61 -9.47
N ASP A 185 15.34 6.40 -8.85
CA ASP A 185 16.00 6.08 -7.58
C ASP A 185 15.04 6.11 -6.37
N TRP A 186 13.83 6.66 -6.52
CA TRP A 186 12.78 6.64 -5.49
C TRP A 186 12.00 5.32 -5.45
N ILE A 187 12.10 4.51 -6.50
CA ILE A 187 11.22 3.35 -6.71
C ILE A 187 11.58 2.16 -5.80
N PRO A 188 12.86 1.81 -5.56
CA PRO A 188 13.19 0.78 -4.60
C PRO A 188 12.77 1.17 -3.16
N LEU A 189 12.07 0.27 -2.45
CA LEU A 189 11.67 0.51 -1.05
C LEU A 189 12.88 0.71 -0.12
N ARG A 190 13.97 0.04 -0.46
CA ARG A 190 15.29 0.17 0.16
C ARG A 190 16.38 -0.01 -0.89
N GLY A 191 17.46 0.75 -0.75
CA GLY A 191 18.66 0.53 -1.56
C GLY A 191 19.35 -0.80 -1.22
N GLU A 192 20.12 -1.35 -2.16
CA GLU A 192 20.73 -2.69 -2.07
C GLU A 192 21.51 -2.94 -0.76
N LYS A 193 22.21 -1.92 -0.25
CA LYS A 193 22.99 -2.00 1.00
C LYS A 193 22.13 -2.31 2.23
N PHE A 194 20.82 -2.07 2.18
CA PHE A 194 19.92 -2.42 3.28
C PHE A 194 19.89 -3.93 3.49
N TYR A 195 19.75 -4.72 2.43
CA TYR A 195 19.61 -6.18 2.55
C TYR A 195 20.88 -6.82 3.11
N SER A 196 22.05 -6.43 2.60
CA SER A 196 23.33 -6.95 3.10
C SER A 196 23.66 -6.50 4.53
N LYS A 197 23.36 -5.24 4.90
CA LYS A 197 23.56 -4.75 6.28
C LYS A 197 22.64 -5.40 7.30
N ASN A 198 21.52 -5.95 6.86
CA ASN A 198 20.54 -6.62 7.71
C ASN A 198 20.56 -8.14 7.49
N ASP A 199 21.61 -8.71 6.89
CA ASP A 199 21.74 -10.16 6.66
C ASP A 199 20.48 -10.81 6.05
N ILE A 200 19.86 -10.14 5.06
CA ILE A 200 18.74 -10.66 4.28
C ILE A 200 19.29 -11.19 2.96
N ASP A 201 19.21 -12.50 2.75
CA ASP A 201 19.58 -13.15 1.49
C ASP A 201 18.45 -12.96 0.45
N LEU A 202 18.48 -11.83 -0.25
CA LEU A 202 17.55 -11.50 -1.33
C LEU A 202 18.02 -12.15 -2.64
N ARG A 203 17.29 -13.16 -3.09
CA ARG A 203 17.55 -13.90 -4.34
C ARG A 203 16.58 -13.45 -5.43
N LEU A 204 17.06 -12.56 -6.29
CA LEU A 204 16.34 -12.07 -7.47
C LEU A 204 16.42 -13.07 -8.62
N ASN A 205 15.54 -12.94 -9.62
CA ASN A 205 15.45 -13.87 -10.76
C ASN A 205 15.38 -15.35 -10.34
N THR A 206 14.83 -15.62 -9.15
CA THR A 206 14.84 -16.94 -8.54
C THR A 206 13.41 -17.38 -8.33
N LYS A 207 13.02 -18.45 -9.01
CA LYS A 207 11.64 -18.95 -9.00
C LYS A 207 11.50 -20.18 -8.13
N ALA A 208 10.65 -20.10 -7.11
CA ALA A 208 10.15 -21.26 -6.38
C ALA A 208 9.12 -22.01 -7.24
N VAL A 209 9.27 -23.34 -7.36
CA VAL A 209 8.43 -24.18 -8.23
C VAL A 209 7.68 -25.28 -7.49
N HIS A 210 8.16 -25.67 -6.31
CA HIS A 210 7.52 -26.65 -5.44
C HIS A 210 7.88 -26.40 -3.97
N ILE A 211 6.98 -26.72 -3.05
CA ILE A 211 7.25 -26.75 -1.60
C ILE A 211 7.16 -28.22 -1.18
N ASP A 212 8.26 -28.76 -0.67
CA ASP A 212 8.29 -30.10 -0.08
C ASP A 212 8.01 -29.98 1.42
N LEU A 213 6.78 -30.32 1.81
CA LEU A 213 6.35 -30.28 3.21
C LEU A 213 7.04 -31.34 4.07
N HIS A 214 7.45 -32.47 3.49
CA HIS A 214 8.08 -33.55 4.23
C HIS A 214 9.51 -33.19 4.61
N SER A 215 10.30 -32.64 3.68
CA SER A 215 11.67 -32.18 3.97
C SER A 215 11.74 -30.75 4.51
N SER A 216 10.63 -30.00 4.50
CA SER A 216 10.58 -28.56 4.82
C SER A 216 11.53 -27.74 3.94
N GLU A 217 11.40 -27.89 2.63
CA GLU A 217 12.24 -27.22 1.64
C GLU A 217 11.43 -26.51 0.54
N VAL A 218 11.92 -25.34 0.12
CA VAL A 218 11.49 -24.68 -1.12
C VAL A 218 12.36 -25.18 -2.26
N VAL A 219 11.75 -25.79 -3.27
CA VAL A 219 12.44 -26.24 -4.49
C VAL A 219 12.41 -25.13 -5.53
N LEU A 220 13.58 -24.83 -6.08
CA LEU A 220 13.81 -23.78 -7.07
C LEU A 220 13.77 -24.33 -8.50
N ALA A 221 13.55 -23.46 -9.48
CA ALA A 221 13.49 -23.82 -10.90
C ALA A 221 14.81 -24.44 -11.43
N ASP A 222 15.94 -24.09 -10.85
CA ASP A 222 17.27 -24.65 -11.16
C ASP A 222 17.56 -25.98 -10.43
N LYS A 223 16.55 -26.52 -9.72
CA LYS A 223 16.61 -27.73 -8.88
C LYS A 223 17.37 -27.57 -7.57
N GLY A 224 17.80 -26.36 -7.21
CA GLY A 224 18.28 -26.08 -5.86
C GLY A 224 17.16 -26.18 -4.83
N THR A 225 17.52 -26.43 -3.57
CA THR A 225 16.59 -26.43 -2.43
C THR A 225 16.98 -25.39 -1.39
N VAL A 226 15.98 -24.84 -0.69
CA VAL A 226 16.16 -23.91 0.43
C VAL A 226 15.37 -24.43 1.64
N PRO A 227 16.04 -24.94 2.69
CA PRO A 227 15.35 -25.44 3.87
C PRO A 227 14.78 -24.31 4.73
N TYR A 228 13.65 -24.57 5.39
CA TYR A 228 12.98 -23.62 6.26
C TYR A 228 12.45 -24.28 7.55
N ASP A 229 12.38 -23.50 8.63
CA ASP A 229 11.60 -23.83 9.83
C ASP A 229 10.24 -23.09 9.83
N ARG A 230 10.18 -21.97 9.11
CA ARG A 230 8.97 -21.19 8.83
C ARG A 230 8.99 -20.68 7.40
N LEU A 231 7.85 -20.73 6.73
CA LEU A 231 7.67 -20.31 5.34
C LEU A 231 6.59 -19.24 5.24
N LEU A 232 6.84 -18.17 4.48
CA LEU A 232 5.85 -17.17 4.12
C LEU A 232 5.59 -17.17 2.61
N PHE A 233 4.35 -17.42 2.20
CA PHE A 233 3.83 -17.15 0.87
C PHE A 233 3.45 -15.67 0.75
N ALA A 234 4.29 -14.90 0.05
CA ALA A 234 4.08 -13.49 -0.28
C ALA A 234 4.06 -13.27 -1.80
N THR A 235 3.57 -14.26 -2.56
CA THR A 235 3.60 -14.28 -4.04
C THR A 235 2.64 -13.29 -4.69
N GLY A 236 1.69 -12.74 -3.92
CA GLY A 236 0.75 -11.72 -4.37
C GLY A 236 -0.11 -12.18 -5.56
N ALA A 237 -0.42 -11.24 -6.45
CA ALA A 237 -1.25 -11.46 -7.63
C ALA A 237 -0.52 -11.19 -8.96
N GLU A 238 -1.10 -11.66 -10.05
CA GLU A 238 -0.65 -11.44 -11.43
C GLU A 238 -1.75 -10.83 -12.31
N PRO A 239 -1.42 -9.97 -13.29
CA PRO A 239 -2.39 -9.40 -14.21
C PRO A 239 -3.15 -10.47 -15.00
N VAL A 240 -4.46 -10.28 -15.15
CA VAL A 240 -5.24 -11.01 -16.13
C VAL A 240 -4.76 -10.62 -17.53
N ARG A 241 -4.35 -11.60 -18.33
CA ARG A 241 -3.91 -11.38 -19.71
C ARG A 241 -5.09 -11.41 -20.67
N LEU A 242 -5.00 -10.59 -21.72
CA LEU A 242 -5.92 -10.63 -22.84
C LEU A 242 -5.84 -11.99 -23.55
N THR A 243 -6.97 -12.48 -24.03
CA THR A 243 -7.09 -13.75 -24.77
C THR A 243 -7.60 -13.54 -26.20
N ILE A 244 -7.53 -12.32 -26.71
CA ILE A 244 -7.95 -11.95 -28.06
C ILE A 244 -6.78 -12.06 -29.06
N PRO A 245 -7.03 -12.21 -30.37
CA PRO A 245 -5.99 -12.16 -31.38
C PRO A 245 -5.16 -10.86 -31.29
N GLY A 246 -3.84 -10.98 -31.29
CA GLY A 246 -2.91 -9.86 -31.20
C GLY A 246 -2.61 -9.35 -29.78
N ALA A 247 -3.09 -10.05 -28.75
CA ALA A 247 -2.78 -9.75 -27.35
C ALA A 247 -1.27 -9.83 -27.00
N ASP A 248 -0.48 -10.51 -27.82
CA ASP A 248 0.96 -10.73 -27.69
C ASP A 248 1.82 -9.76 -28.53
N GLN A 249 1.19 -8.79 -29.20
CA GLN A 249 1.89 -7.77 -29.97
C GLN A 249 2.88 -6.98 -29.08
N PRO A 250 4.07 -6.58 -29.57
CA PRO A 250 5.12 -5.98 -28.75
C PRO A 250 4.78 -4.65 -28.05
N HIS A 251 3.72 -3.98 -28.49
CA HIS A 251 3.24 -2.70 -27.94
C HIS A 251 2.04 -2.88 -26.99
N VAL A 252 1.65 -4.13 -26.70
CA VAL A 252 0.60 -4.48 -25.75
C VAL A 252 1.26 -4.88 -24.44
N HIS A 253 0.97 -4.11 -23.39
CA HIS A 253 1.56 -4.29 -22.07
C HIS A 253 0.50 -4.53 -21.01
N THR A 254 0.90 -5.19 -19.93
CA THR A 254 0.24 -5.10 -18.62
C THR A 254 1.13 -4.29 -17.69
N LEU A 255 0.61 -3.76 -16.59
CA LEU A 255 1.42 -3.09 -15.57
C LEU A 255 1.34 -3.82 -14.23
N ARG A 256 2.46 -4.39 -13.76
CA ARG A 256 2.56 -4.97 -12.41
C ARG A 256 3.94 -4.87 -11.81
N SER A 257 4.97 -5.12 -12.60
CA SER A 257 6.37 -5.12 -12.20
C SER A 257 7.07 -3.82 -12.59
N PHE A 258 8.24 -3.58 -12.01
CA PHE A 258 9.08 -2.45 -12.40
C PHE A 258 9.51 -2.55 -13.88
N ALA A 259 9.80 -3.77 -14.36
CA ALA A 259 10.13 -4.02 -15.75
C ALA A 259 8.96 -3.68 -16.70
N ASP A 260 7.72 -4.00 -16.32
CA ASP A 260 6.53 -3.60 -17.08
C ASP A 260 6.42 -2.07 -17.19
N CYS A 261 6.60 -1.37 -16.08
CA CYS A 261 6.55 0.10 -16.06
C CYS A 261 7.63 0.71 -16.96
N LYS A 262 8.86 0.21 -16.89
CA LYS A 262 9.96 0.67 -17.75
C LYS A 262 9.68 0.42 -19.23
N ALA A 263 9.11 -0.72 -19.59
CA ALA A 263 8.72 -1.03 -20.96
C ALA A 263 7.62 -0.07 -21.47
N ILE A 264 6.64 0.26 -20.63
CA ILE A 264 5.61 1.26 -20.96
C ILE A 264 6.23 2.65 -21.12
N ILE A 265 7.11 3.07 -20.20
CA ILE A 265 7.80 4.37 -20.28
C ILE A 265 8.63 4.47 -21.56
N GLU A 266 9.39 3.43 -21.90
CA GLU A 266 10.18 3.38 -23.14
C GLU A 266 9.27 3.54 -24.37
N ARG A 267 8.17 2.80 -24.44
CA ARG A 267 7.22 2.90 -25.54
C ARG A 267 6.53 4.27 -25.59
N ALA A 268 6.23 4.85 -24.43
CA ALA A 268 5.62 6.17 -24.28
C ALA A 268 6.51 7.31 -24.83
N THR A 269 7.83 7.11 -24.98
CA THR A 269 8.71 8.14 -25.58
C THR A 269 8.46 8.39 -27.07
N ILE A 270 7.89 7.41 -27.78
CA ILE A 270 7.63 7.48 -29.22
C ILE A 270 6.14 7.37 -29.57
N ALA A 271 5.31 6.96 -28.62
CA ALA A 271 3.86 6.84 -28.81
C ALA A 271 3.21 8.23 -28.87
N ARG A 272 2.27 8.41 -29.81
CA ARG A 272 1.39 9.59 -29.84
C ARG A 272 -0.01 9.26 -29.34
N SER A 273 -0.42 8.01 -29.52
CA SER A 273 -1.74 7.50 -29.14
C SER A 273 -1.63 6.22 -28.31
N ALA A 274 -2.51 6.06 -27.34
CA ALA A 274 -2.63 4.86 -26.53
C ALA A 274 -4.09 4.43 -26.34
N VAL A 275 -4.29 3.11 -26.22
CA VAL A 275 -5.54 2.52 -25.77
C VAL A 275 -5.31 1.82 -24.43
N VAL A 276 -6.06 2.21 -23.41
CA VAL A 276 -6.10 1.51 -22.13
C VAL A 276 -7.35 0.64 -22.09
N LEU A 277 -7.17 -0.65 -21.85
CA LEU A 277 -8.26 -1.62 -21.71
C LEU A 277 -8.54 -1.82 -20.21
N GLY A 278 -9.69 -1.36 -19.75
CA GLY A 278 -10.12 -1.38 -18.35
C GLY A 278 -10.26 0.02 -17.74
N ALA A 279 -11.38 0.26 -17.07
CA ALA A 279 -11.73 1.53 -16.42
C ALA A 279 -11.83 1.39 -14.88
N SER A 280 -10.92 0.62 -14.29
CA SER A 280 -10.74 0.49 -12.83
C SER A 280 -9.49 1.28 -12.38
N PHE A 281 -9.11 1.17 -11.10
CA PHE A 281 -8.01 1.94 -10.48
C PHE A 281 -6.75 2.00 -11.35
N ILE A 282 -6.05 0.88 -11.53
CA ILE A 282 -4.78 0.84 -12.28
C ILE A 282 -4.94 1.31 -13.73
N GLY A 283 -6.03 0.95 -14.41
CA GLY A 283 -6.29 1.40 -15.78
C GLY A 283 -6.39 2.92 -15.85
N LEU A 284 -7.12 3.53 -14.92
CA LEU A 284 -7.30 4.98 -14.89
C LEU A 284 -6.08 5.73 -14.35
N GLU A 285 -5.31 5.18 -13.42
CA GLU A 285 -4.02 5.75 -13.01
C GLU A 285 -3.04 5.78 -14.20
N VAL A 286 -2.91 4.66 -14.93
CA VAL A 286 -2.10 4.60 -16.17
C VAL A 286 -2.58 5.62 -17.19
N THR A 287 -3.89 5.74 -17.41
CA THR A 287 -4.47 6.75 -18.29
C THR A 287 -4.04 8.17 -17.89
N ALA A 288 -4.15 8.53 -16.60
CA ALA A 288 -3.74 9.84 -16.10
C ALA A 288 -2.22 10.08 -16.26
N ALA A 289 -1.41 9.05 -16.02
CA ALA A 289 0.04 9.13 -16.19
C ALA A 289 0.46 9.29 -17.67
N LEU A 290 -0.19 8.57 -18.60
CA LEU A 290 0.06 8.72 -20.04
C LEU A 290 -0.42 10.09 -20.55
N ARG A 291 -1.57 10.59 -20.08
CA ARG A 291 -2.02 11.97 -20.37
C ARG A 291 -1.02 13.02 -19.87
N SER A 292 -0.43 12.81 -18.69
CA SER A 292 0.62 13.69 -18.16
C SER A 292 1.87 13.74 -19.03
N ARG A 293 2.11 12.71 -19.86
CA ARG A 293 3.17 12.67 -20.89
C ARG A 293 2.76 13.27 -22.24
N GLY A 294 1.52 13.77 -22.37
CA GLY A 294 1.01 14.35 -23.61
C GLY A 294 0.56 13.32 -24.66
N ILE A 295 0.32 12.07 -24.27
CA ILE A 295 -0.18 11.02 -25.17
C ILE A 295 -1.70 11.11 -25.27
N ASP A 296 -2.27 10.94 -26.45
CA ASP A 296 -3.73 10.83 -26.64
C ASP A 296 -4.22 9.46 -26.18
N VAL A 297 -5.18 9.43 -25.24
CA VAL A 297 -5.60 8.18 -24.59
C VAL A 297 -7.08 7.92 -24.82
N HIS A 298 -7.38 6.72 -25.34
CA HIS A 298 -8.70 6.14 -25.34
C HIS A 298 -8.81 5.07 -24.25
N VAL A 299 -9.91 5.06 -23.49
CA VAL A 299 -10.19 4.00 -22.51
C VAL A 299 -11.35 3.16 -23.03
N VAL A 300 -11.16 1.84 -23.07
CA VAL A 300 -12.20 0.87 -23.48
C VAL A 300 -12.53 -0.02 -22.29
N ALA A 301 -13.80 -0.13 -21.91
CA ALA A 301 -14.21 -0.98 -20.80
C ALA A 301 -15.66 -1.50 -20.98
N PRO A 302 -15.96 -2.72 -20.51
CA PRO A 302 -17.29 -3.30 -20.63
C PRO A 302 -18.32 -2.62 -19.70
N ASP A 303 -17.86 -1.99 -18.63
CA ASP A 303 -18.71 -1.32 -17.66
C ASP A 303 -19.36 -0.08 -18.26
N LYS A 304 -20.57 0.27 -17.80
CA LYS A 304 -21.27 1.50 -18.21
C LYS A 304 -20.63 2.77 -17.64
N ARG A 305 -19.91 2.62 -16.54
CA ARG A 305 -19.26 3.67 -15.76
C ARG A 305 -17.96 3.13 -15.17
N PRO A 306 -16.89 3.94 -15.10
CA PRO A 306 -15.70 3.57 -14.36
C PRO A 306 -16.02 3.28 -12.89
N MET A 307 -15.42 2.23 -12.33
CA MET A 307 -15.44 1.90 -10.89
C MET A 307 -16.82 1.83 -10.20
N GLU A 308 -17.95 1.77 -10.93
CA GLU A 308 -19.31 1.79 -10.37
C GLU A 308 -19.55 0.66 -9.36
N ARG A 309 -18.96 -0.52 -9.60
CA ARG A 309 -19.08 -1.68 -8.70
C ARG A 309 -18.43 -1.46 -7.33
N VAL A 310 -17.45 -0.57 -7.24
CA VAL A 310 -16.66 -0.33 -6.01
C VAL A 310 -17.07 0.98 -5.36
N LEU A 311 -17.23 2.05 -6.14
CA LEU A 311 -17.44 3.41 -5.65
C LEU A 311 -18.87 3.93 -5.87
N GLY A 312 -19.73 3.14 -6.52
CA GLY A 312 -21.08 3.54 -6.86
C GLY A 312 -21.18 4.45 -8.08
N PRO A 313 -22.41 4.71 -8.55
CA PRO A 313 -22.65 5.39 -9.82
C PRO A 313 -22.23 6.87 -9.80
N GLN A 314 -22.48 7.59 -8.71
CA GLN A 314 -22.18 9.04 -8.63
C GLN A 314 -20.67 9.31 -8.67
N MET A 315 -19.87 8.52 -7.93
CA MET A 315 -18.42 8.63 -7.98
C MET A 315 -17.88 8.18 -9.34
N GLY A 316 -18.45 7.13 -9.94
CA GLY A 316 -18.08 6.68 -11.29
C GLY A 316 -18.33 7.75 -12.37
N ASP A 317 -19.46 8.47 -12.29
CA ASP A 317 -19.77 9.59 -13.18
C ASP A 317 -18.79 10.77 -12.99
N PHE A 318 -18.43 11.09 -11.74
CA PHE A 318 -17.40 12.10 -11.43
C PHE A 318 -16.02 11.72 -11.98
N ILE A 319 -15.56 10.49 -11.74
CA ILE A 319 -14.26 10.02 -12.22
C ILE A 319 -14.21 10.06 -13.76
N ARG A 320 -15.29 9.65 -14.42
CA ARG A 320 -15.39 9.75 -15.87
C ARG A 320 -15.21 11.20 -16.33
N ALA A 321 -15.97 12.13 -15.76
CA ALA A 321 -15.90 13.55 -16.10
C ALA A 321 -14.49 14.11 -15.88
N LEU A 322 -13.85 13.79 -14.75
CA LEU A 322 -12.49 14.21 -14.44
C LEU A 322 -11.47 13.78 -15.52
N HIS A 323 -11.59 12.55 -16.02
CA HIS A 323 -10.71 12.05 -17.09
C HIS A 323 -11.06 12.67 -18.46
N GLU A 324 -12.35 12.85 -18.77
CA GLU A 324 -12.80 13.52 -20.01
C GLU A 324 -12.34 14.98 -20.06
N GLU A 325 -12.38 15.72 -18.94
CA GLU A 325 -11.84 17.07 -18.80
C GLU A 325 -10.32 17.14 -19.08
N ASN A 326 -9.61 16.04 -18.81
CA ASN A 326 -8.19 15.88 -19.13
C ASN A 326 -7.94 15.31 -20.54
N GLY A 327 -8.97 15.24 -21.38
CA GLY A 327 -8.91 14.87 -22.79
C GLY A 327 -8.91 13.36 -23.06
N VAL A 328 -9.31 12.54 -22.09
CA VAL A 328 -9.52 11.10 -22.30
C VAL A 328 -10.82 10.87 -23.05
N VAL A 329 -10.81 9.93 -23.99
CA VAL A 329 -12.03 9.52 -24.71
C VAL A 329 -12.43 8.11 -24.27
N PHE A 330 -13.61 7.98 -23.66
CA PHE A 330 -14.13 6.71 -23.19
C PHE A 330 -14.99 5.99 -24.23
N HIS A 331 -14.79 4.67 -24.33
CA HIS A 331 -15.59 3.70 -25.08
C HIS A 331 -16.14 2.67 -24.09
N LEU A 332 -17.16 3.08 -23.32
CA LEU A 332 -17.81 2.27 -22.28
C LEU A 332 -18.89 1.36 -22.86
N GLY A 333 -19.16 0.23 -22.19
CA GLY A 333 -20.08 -0.79 -22.70
C GLY A 333 -19.51 -1.58 -23.88
N ASP A 334 -18.20 -1.57 -24.09
CA ASP A 334 -17.53 -2.17 -25.24
C ASP A 334 -16.22 -2.86 -24.82
N THR A 335 -15.68 -3.72 -25.68
CA THR A 335 -14.43 -4.44 -25.43
C THR A 335 -13.60 -4.55 -26.71
N ALA A 336 -12.28 -4.75 -26.57
CA ALA A 336 -11.43 -5.07 -27.70
C ALA A 336 -11.69 -6.51 -28.17
N SER A 337 -11.91 -6.70 -29.47
CA SER A 337 -12.12 -8.00 -30.11
C SER A 337 -10.84 -8.57 -30.73
N SER A 338 -9.92 -7.71 -31.18
CA SER A 338 -8.60 -8.07 -31.71
C SER A 338 -7.67 -6.85 -31.80
N ILE A 339 -6.37 -7.10 -31.93
CA ILE A 339 -5.33 -6.09 -32.14
C ILE A 339 -4.53 -6.48 -33.39
N ASP A 340 -4.58 -5.67 -34.44
CA ASP A 340 -3.89 -5.92 -35.72
C ASP A 340 -2.97 -4.75 -36.07
N GLY A 341 -1.66 -4.96 -35.93
CA GLY A 341 -0.69 -3.86 -35.99
C GLY A 341 -1.03 -2.80 -34.94
N SER A 342 -1.21 -1.55 -35.35
CA SER A 342 -1.63 -0.46 -34.47
C SER A 342 -3.15 -0.32 -34.32
N ARG A 343 -3.95 -1.24 -34.88
CA ARG A 343 -5.42 -1.14 -34.85
C ARG A 343 -5.99 -2.00 -33.73
N VAL A 344 -6.70 -1.38 -32.79
CA VAL A 344 -7.53 -2.07 -31.80
C VAL A 344 -8.96 -2.12 -32.33
N ASN A 345 -9.42 -3.31 -32.70
CA ASN A 345 -10.79 -3.52 -33.17
C ASN A 345 -11.69 -3.74 -31.96
N LEU A 346 -12.86 -3.10 -31.95
CA LEU A 346 -13.83 -3.18 -30.87
C LEU A 346 -14.95 -4.18 -31.20
N THR A 347 -15.69 -4.62 -30.18
CA THR A 347 -16.80 -5.56 -30.37
C THR A 347 -18.00 -4.94 -31.06
N ASN A 348 -18.18 -3.62 -30.97
CA ASN A 348 -19.22 -2.89 -31.71
C ASN A 348 -18.91 -2.65 -33.20
N GLY A 349 -17.75 -3.12 -33.70
CA GLY A 349 -17.28 -2.91 -35.07
C GLY A 349 -16.43 -1.65 -35.28
N GLY A 350 -16.24 -0.83 -34.25
CA GLY A 350 -15.33 0.31 -34.25
C GLY A 350 -13.86 -0.11 -34.33
N THR A 351 -13.00 0.83 -34.70
CA THR A 351 -11.54 0.65 -34.69
C THR A 351 -10.88 1.89 -34.10
N LEU A 352 -9.92 1.67 -33.22
CA LEU A 352 -9.03 2.71 -32.67
C LEU A 352 -7.61 2.47 -33.18
N THR A 353 -6.87 3.54 -33.46
CA THR A 353 -5.44 3.47 -33.73
C THR A 353 -4.67 3.76 -32.44
N ALA A 354 -3.71 2.91 -32.10
CA ALA A 354 -2.90 3.02 -30.90
C ALA A 354 -1.44 2.62 -31.17
N ASP A 355 -0.51 3.45 -30.74
CA ASP A 355 0.93 3.13 -30.77
C ASP A 355 1.34 2.29 -29.54
N LEU A 356 0.51 2.34 -28.50
CA LEU A 356 0.67 1.69 -27.20
C LEU A 356 -0.68 1.16 -26.71
N VAL A 357 -0.73 -0.08 -26.21
CA VAL A 357 -1.91 -0.64 -25.54
C VAL A 357 -1.52 -1.07 -24.13
N VAL A 358 -2.31 -0.69 -23.13
CA VAL A 358 -2.12 -1.17 -21.75
C VAL A 358 -3.38 -1.86 -21.26
N ALA A 359 -3.27 -3.12 -20.86
CA ALA A 359 -4.36 -3.91 -20.30
C ALA A 359 -4.35 -3.86 -18.78
N GLY A 360 -5.36 -3.20 -18.21
CA GLY A 360 -5.65 -3.10 -16.78
C GLY A 360 -6.99 -3.74 -16.43
N ILE A 361 -7.15 -5.03 -16.76
CA ILE A 361 -8.42 -5.76 -16.68
C ILE A 361 -8.55 -6.66 -15.44
N GLY A 362 -7.86 -6.28 -14.35
CA GLY A 362 -7.84 -7.01 -13.08
C GLY A 362 -6.65 -7.95 -12.91
N VAL A 363 -6.58 -8.60 -11.74
CA VAL A 363 -5.52 -9.53 -11.37
C VAL A 363 -6.09 -10.85 -10.84
N ARG A 364 -5.24 -11.86 -10.68
CA ARG A 364 -5.55 -13.15 -10.03
C ARG A 364 -4.47 -13.49 -9.01
N PRO A 365 -4.81 -14.04 -7.83
CA PRO A 365 -3.80 -14.43 -6.84
C PRO A 365 -2.95 -15.60 -7.36
N ARG A 366 -1.63 -15.58 -7.06
CA ARG A 366 -0.67 -16.61 -7.52
C ARG A 366 -0.69 -17.85 -6.63
N ILE A 367 -1.80 -18.59 -6.66
CA ILE A 367 -2.08 -19.73 -5.77
C ILE A 367 -1.42 -21.06 -6.18
N GLY A 368 -0.92 -21.17 -7.42
CA GLY A 368 -0.48 -22.47 -7.96
C GLY A 368 0.64 -23.18 -7.21
N LEU A 369 1.48 -22.45 -6.46
CA LEU A 369 2.51 -23.06 -5.60
C LEU A 369 1.89 -23.65 -4.32
N ALA A 370 0.95 -22.93 -3.71
CA ALA A 370 0.23 -23.36 -2.51
C ALA A 370 -0.70 -24.55 -2.80
N GLU A 371 -1.43 -24.53 -3.93
CA GLU A 371 -2.27 -25.63 -4.38
C GLU A 371 -1.48 -26.93 -4.55
N LYS A 372 -0.32 -26.85 -5.21
CA LYS A 372 0.57 -28.02 -5.40
C LYS A 372 1.16 -28.55 -4.09
N ALA A 373 1.31 -27.68 -3.09
CA ALA A 373 1.73 -28.06 -1.75
C ALA A 373 0.58 -28.69 -0.92
N GLY A 374 -0.66 -28.66 -1.43
CA GLY A 374 -1.82 -29.22 -0.73
C GLY A 374 -2.45 -28.27 0.29
N LEU A 375 -2.12 -26.97 0.25
CA LEU A 375 -2.73 -25.97 1.13
C LEU A 375 -4.18 -25.69 0.74
N VAL A 376 -5.01 -25.31 1.72
CA VAL A 376 -6.39 -24.90 1.47
C VAL A 376 -6.41 -23.56 0.72
N VAL A 377 -7.07 -23.56 -0.43
CA VAL A 377 -7.26 -22.36 -1.25
C VAL A 377 -8.73 -22.12 -1.57
N ASP A 378 -9.13 -20.85 -1.58
CA ASP A 378 -10.42 -20.36 -2.06
C ASP A 378 -10.23 -18.95 -2.59
N HIS A 379 -10.02 -18.81 -3.90
CA HIS A 379 -9.70 -17.55 -4.56
C HIS A 379 -8.56 -16.79 -3.85
N GLY A 380 -7.58 -17.51 -3.31
CA GLY A 380 -6.53 -17.05 -2.40
C GLY A 380 -6.13 -18.19 -1.45
N VAL A 381 -4.96 -18.10 -0.81
CA VAL A 381 -4.56 -19.05 0.24
C VAL A 381 -5.35 -18.71 1.50
N VAL A 382 -6.12 -19.69 2.01
CA VAL A 382 -6.91 -19.50 3.22
C VAL A 382 -5.98 -19.54 4.43
N VAL A 383 -6.08 -18.52 5.27
CA VAL A 383 -5.30 -18.40 6.51
C VAL A 383 -6.22 -18.17 7.70
N ASP A 384 -5.71 -18.44 8.90
CA ASP A 384 -6.37 -18.12 10.16
C ASP A 384 -6.17 -16.63 10.56
N ALA A 385 -6.65 -16.25 11.74
CA ALA A 385 -6.52 -14.89 12.25
C ALA A 385 -5.05 -14.47 12.53
N PHE A 386 -4.10 -15.41 12.55
CA PHE A 386 -2.68 -15.18 12.73
C PHE A 386 -1.91 -15.27 11.39
N LEU A 387 -2.63 -15.32 10.27
CA LEU A 387 -2.10 -15.47 8.92
C LEU A 387 -1.40 -16.82 8.66
N GLU A 388 -1.62 -17.82 9.52
CA GLU A 388 -1.12 -19.19 9.36
C GLU A 388 -2.04 -19.97 8.42
N THR A 389 -1.46 -20.76 7.52
CA THR A 389 -2.20 -21.56 6.53
C THR A 389 -2.75 -22.84 7.16
N SER A 390 -3.32 -23.73 6.34
CA SER A 390 -3.73 -25.07 6.79
C SER A 390 -2.56 -25.97 7.24
N GLU A 391 -1.32 -25.58 6.94
CA GLU A 391 -0.11 -26.29 7.38
C GLU A 391 0.62 -25.46 8.46
N PRO A 392 0.86 -26.01 9.66
CA PRO A 392 1.56 -25.31 10.74
C PRO A 392 2.96 -24.82 10.35
N GLY A 393 3.32 -23.62 10.78
CA GLY A 393 4.60 -22.99 10.47
C GLY A 393 4.68 -22.40 9.05
N ILE A 394 3.61 -22.48 8.26
CA ILE A 394 3.50 -21.87 6.94
C ILE A 394 2.45 -20.78 6.96
N PHE A 395 2.80 -19.59 6.48
CA PHE A 395 2.00 -18.37 6.52
C PHE A 395 1.72 -17.85 5.11
N ALA A 396 0.70 -17.02 4.94
CA ALA A 396 0.48 -16.26 3.70
C ALA A 396 0.09 -14.80 3.98
N ALA A 397 0.61 -13.86 3.18
CA ALA A 397 0.34 -12.43 3.34
C ALA A 397 0.30 -11.67 2.00
N GLY A 398 -0.43 -10.56 1.97
CA GLY A 398 -0.65 -9.73 0.78
C GLY A 398 -1.76 -10.25 -0.11
N ASP A 399 -1.76 -9.86 -1.39
CA ASP A 399 -2.85 -10.14 -2.34
C ASP A 399 -3.23 -11.62 -2.49
N ILE A 400 -2.37 -12.54 -2.05
CA ILE A 400 -2.63 -13.99 -2.07
C ILE A 400 -3.46 -14.45 -0.88
N ALA A 401 -3.39 -13.78 0.27
CA ALA A 401 -3.97 -14.25 1.52
C ALA A 401 -5.47 -13.94 1.59
N ARG A 402 -6.26 -14.96 1.93
CA ARG A 402 -7.68 -14.83 2.25
C ARG A 402 -7.87 -15.09 3.74
N TRP A 403 -8.20 -14.06 4.51
CA TRP A 403 -8.21 -14.09 5.97
C TRP A 403 -9.62 -13.85 6.53
N PRO A 404 -9.90 -14.32 7.76
CA PRO A 404 -11.13 -13.99 8.47
C PRO A 404 -11.09 -12.53 8.94
N ASP A 405 -11.78 -11.64 8.25
CA ASP A 405 -11.81 -10.22 8.59
C ASP A 405 -12.73 -9.98 9.79
N PRO A 406 -12.20 -9.46 10.91
CA PRO A 406 -13.01 -9.22 12.11
C PRO A 406 -14.07 -8.13 11.90
N HIS A 407 -13.89 -7.22 10.95
CA HIS A 407 -14.85 -6.15 10.70
C HIS A 407 -16.12 -6.69 10.03
N SER A 408 -15.98 -7.35 8.89
CA SER A 408 -17.11 -7.92 8.13
C SER A 408 -17.63 -9.24 8.71
N GLY A 409 -16.78 -10.00 9.42
CA GLY A 409 -17.07 -11.37 9.84
C GLY A 409 -16.99 -12.40 8.70
N GLU A 410 -16.58 -11.96 7.50
CA GLU A 410 -16.41 -12.80 6.32
C GLU A 410 -14.93 -13.13 6.09
N ASN A 411 -14.66 -14.19 5.33
CA ASN A 411 -13.32 -14.42 4.80
C ASN A 411 -13.13 -13.57 3.54
N ILE A 412 -12.25 -12.58 3.62
CA ILE A 412 -12.01 -11.63 2.51
C ILE A 412 -10.59 -11.74 1.98
N ARG A 413 -10.39 -11.23 0.78
CA ARG A 413 -9.08 -11.05 0.15
C ARG A 413 -9.06 -9.66 -0.46
N VAL A 414 -7.99 -8.92 -0.18
CA VAL A 414 -7.87 -7.51 -0.57
C VAL A 414 -6.52 -7.31 -1.25
N GLU A 415 -6.54 -6.58 -2.36
CA GLU A 415 -5.40 -6.39 -3.27
C GLU A 415 -4.83 -4.99 -3.11
N HIS A 416 -4.45 -4.63 -1.89
CA HIS A 416 -4.05 -3.27 -1.54
C HIS A 416 -2.67 -3.22 -0.89
N TRP A 417 -1.93 -2.17 -1.25
CA TRP A 417 -0.54 -1.98 -0.84
C TRP A 417 -0.36 -1.99 0.67
N VAL A 418 -1.11 -1.15 1.39
CA VAL A 418 -1.02 -1.02 2.85
C VAL A 418 -1.44 -2.30 3.56
N VAL A 419 -2.49 -2.97 3.07
CA VAL A 419 -2.93 -4.26 3.62
C VAL A 419 -1.82 -5.30 3.49
N ALA A 420 -1.15 -5.38 2.34
CA ALA A 420 -0.07 -6.32 2.12
C ALA A 420 1.11 -6.08 3.05
N GLU A 421 1.52 -4.82 3.24
CA GLU A 421 2.59 -4.48 4.17
C GLU A 421 2.21 -4.81 5.63
N ARG A 422 1.01 -4.41 6.07
CA ARG A 422 0.52 -4.68 7.44
C ARG A 422 0.37 -6.19 7.71
N GLN A 423 -0.07 -6.97 6.73
CA GLN A 423 -0.08 -8.44 6.83
C GLN A 423 1.33 -9.01 6.89
N GLY A 424 2.28 -8.49 6.09
CA GLY A 424 3.68 -8.89 6.17
C GLY A 424 4.30 -8.64 7.54
N GLN A 425 4.04 -7.48 8.15
CA GLN A 425 4.46 -7.17 9.53
C GLN A 425 3.88 -8.17 10.54
N THR A 426 2.58 -8.47 10.43
CA THR A 426 1.89 -9.41 11.34
C THR A 426 2.39 -10.84 11.17
N ALA A 427 2.55 -11.31 9.93
CA ALA A 427 3.05 -12.64 9.63
C ALA A 427 4.48 -12.83 10.16
N ALA A 428 5.36 -11.83 10.01
CA ALA A 428 6.70 -11.87 10.58
C ALA A 428 6.69 -12.08 12.10
N ARG A 429 5.84 -11.37 12.83
CA ARG A 429 5.70 -11.55 14.28
C ARG A 429 5.16 -12.95 14.62
N ASN A 430 4.22 -13.47 13.84
CA ASN A 430 3.66 -14.79 14.08
C ASN A 430 4.59 -15.94 13.71
N MET A 431 5.50 -15.75 12.75
CA MET A 431 6.60 -16.68 12.48
C MET A 431 7.57 -16.79 13.68
N LEU A 432 7.60 -15.78 14.56
CA LEU A 432 8.35 -15.76 15.82
C LEU A 432 7.49 -16.16 17.05
N ASP A 433 6.32 -16.77 16.81
CA ASP A 433 5.38 -17.25 17.83
C ASP A 433 4.80 -16.14 18.75
N HIS A 434 4.67 -14.89 18.27
CA HIS A 434 4.03 -13.81 19.03
C HIS A 434 2.50 -13.91 19.13
N ARG A 435 1.85 -14.67 18.24
CA ARG A 435 0.38 -14.90 18.22
C ARG A 435 -0.42 -13.58 18.22
N GLU A 436 -0.07 -12.67 17.31
CA GLU A 436 -0.76 -11.41 17.03
C GLU A 436 -1.85 -11.62 15.97
N LYS A 437 -3.10 -11.30 16.30
CA LYS A 437 -4.20 -11.38 15.31
C LYS A 437 -4.07 -10.24 14.29
N PHE A 438 -4.27 -10.53 13.01
CA PHE A 438 -4.42 -9.52 11.99
C PHE A 438 -5.82 -8.89 12.07
N ALA A 439 -5.89 -7.66 12.57
CA ALA A 439 -7.14 -6.91 12.77
C ALA A 439 -7.10 -5.49 12.18
N ALA A 440 -6.15 -5.22 11.28
CA ALA A 440 -6.07 -3.91 10.63
C ALA A 440 -7.25 -3.72 9.67
N VAL A 441 -7.93 -2.58 9.78
CA VAL A 441 -8.96 -2.17 8.83
C VAL A 441 -8.30 -1.95 7.46
N PRO A 442 -8.83 -2.52 6.36
CA PRO A 442 -8.28 -2.28 5.04
C PRO A 442 -8.28 -0.81 4.67
N PHE A 443 -7.19 -0.32 4.11
CA PHE A 443 -7.08 1.04 3.59
C PHE A 443 -6.31 1.03 2.27
N PHE A 444 -6.74 1.87 1.32
CA PHE A 444 -5.99 2.20 0.13
C PHE A 444 -6.35 3.59 -0.39
N TRP A 445 -5.57 4.06 -1.35
CA TRP A 445 -5.83 5.29 -2.09
C TRP A 445 -5.69 5.03 -3.59
N SER A 446 -6.26 5.93 -4.39
CA SER A 446 -6.08 5.99 -5.84
C SER A 446 -5.92 7.44 -6.25
N GLN A 447 -4.90 7.73 -7.07
CA GLN A 447 -4.61 9.09 -7.51
C GLN A 447 -5.07 9.31 -8.96
N HIS A 448 -5.88 10.34 -9.18
CA HIS A 448 -6.31 10.76 -10.50
C HIS A 448 -6.00 12.25 -10.68
N TYR A 449 -4.91 12.55 -11.38
CA TYR A 449 -4.42 13.92 -11.57
C TYR A 449 -4.13 14.61 -10.24
N ASP A 450 -4.89 15.64 -9.86
CA ASP A 450 -4.81 16.35 -8.60
C ASP A 450 -5.76 15.79 -7.53
N VAL A 451 -6.59 14.79 -7.85
CA VAL A 451 -7.61 14.22 -6.95
C VAL A 451 -7.13 12.90 -6.35
N SER A 452 -7.03 12.83 -5.03
CA SER A 452 -6.86 11.57 -4.30
C SER A 452 -8.21 11.06 -3.81
N ILE A 453 -8.50 9.79 -4.07
CA ILE A 453 -9.63 9.07 -3.48
C ILE A 453 -9.08 8.09 -2.47
N ASN A 454 -9.40 8.30 -1.20
CA ASN A 454 -9.08 7.37 -0.12
C ASN A 454 -10.25 6.41 0.10
N TYR A 455 -9.96 5.19 0.57
CA TYR A 455 -10.97 4.18 0.86
C TYR A 455 -10.56 3.36 2.08
N VAL A 456 -11.42 3.35 3.09
CA VAL A 456 -11.25 2.67 4.38
C VAL A 456 -12.33 1.61 4.53
N GLY A 457 -11.97 0.42 5.03
CA GLY A 457 -12.86 -0.72 5.17
C GLY A 457 -12.97 -1.57 3.90
N HIS A 458 -13.95 -2.47 3.89
CA HIS A 458 -14.20 -3.34 2.73
C HIS A 458 -15.70 -3.61 2.59
N ALA A 459 -16.29 -3.08 1.52
CA ALA A 459 -17.69 -3.33 1.18
C ALA A 459 -17.80 -4.16 -0.11
N GLY A 460 -17.74 -5.49 0.01
CA GLY A 460 -17.95 -6.38 -1.14
C GLY A 460 -19.37 -6.30 -1.71
N GLN A 461 -20.35 -5.97 -0.87
CA GLN A 461 -21.74 -5.69 -1.24
C GLN A 461 -22.32 -4.61 -0.31
N TRP A 462 -23.18 -3.75 -0.84
CA TRP A 462 -23.87 -2.68 -0.11
C TRP A 462 -25.28 -2.49 -0.68
N ASP A 463 -26.19 -1.96 0.14
CA ASP A 463 -27.58 -1.63 -0.23
C ASP A 463 -27.88 -0.12 -0.22
N GLU A 464 -27.01 0.67 0.41
CA GLU A 464 -27.09 2.13 0.48
C GLU A 464 -25.68 2.74 0.37
N ILE A 465 -25.58 3.86 -0.34
CA ILE A 465 -24.45 4.79 -0.22
C ILE A 465 -25.00 6.10 0.35
N ALA A 466 -24.60 6.44 1.56
CA ALA A 466 -24.88 7.75 2.14
C ALA A 466 -23.74 8.70 1.81
N VAL A 467 -24.06 9.83 1.17
CA VAL A 467 -23.09 10.86 0.79
C VAL A 467 -23.17 12.01 1.77
N ASP A 468 -22.03 12.39 2.34
CA ASP A 468 -21.82 13.65 3.05
C ASP A 468 -20.90 14.55 2.21
N GLY A 469 -21.22 15.84 2.12
CA GLY A 469 -20.56 16.78 1.21
C GLY A 469 -20.99 16.68 -0.26
N ASP A 470 -20.10 17.07 -1.17
CA ASP A 470 -20.33 17.16 -2.61
C ASP A 470 -19.16 16.55 -3.40
N ILE A 471 -19.46 15.47 -4.13
CA ILE A 471 -18.49 14.75 -4.98
C ILE A 471 -17.92 15.66 -6.07
N THR A 472 -18.75 16.50 -6.69
CA THR A 472 -18.33 17.39 -7.78
C THR A 472 -17.45 18.54 -7.28
N ALA A 473 -17.64 18.97 -6.03
CA ALA A 473 -16.79 19.94 -5.37
C ALA A 473 -15.46 19.37 -4.86
N LYS A 474 -15.21 18.06 -5.07
CA LYS A 474 -14.05 17.32 -4.53
C LYS A 474 -13.98 17.38 -2.99
N ASP A 475 -15.13 17.38 -2.33
CA ASP A 475 -15.21 17.54 -0.88
C ASP A 475 -16.31 16.64 -0.31
N CYS A 476 -16.00 15.36 -0.09
CA CYS A 476 -17.05 14.38 0.25
C CYS A 476 -16.58 13.15 1.02
N LEU A 477 -17.55 12.51 1.66
CA LEU A 477 -17.50 11.16 2.24
C LEU A 477 -18.63 10.31 1.66
N LEU A 478 -18.32 9.08 1.27
CA LEU A 478 -19.29 8.09 0.82
C LEU A 478 -19.27 6.92 1.79
N HIS A 479 -20.33 6.74 2.56
CA HIS A 479 -20.49 5.61 3.48
C HIS A 479 -21.22 4.47 2.78
N PHE A 480 -20.52 3.36 2.55
CA PHE A 480 -21.09 2.14 1.97
C PHE A 480 -21.71 1.31 3.08
N LYS A 481 -23.03 1.16 3.04
CA LYS A 481 -23.79 0.50 4.09
C LYS A 481 -24.45 -0.79 3.62
N ARG A 482 -24.63 -1.70 4.56
CA ARG A 482 -25.43 -2.91 4.40
C ARG A 482 -26.29 -3.10 5.65
N ALA A 483 -27.60 -3.18 5.49
CA ALA A 483 -28.55 -3.29 6.59
C ALA A 483 -28.34 -2.22 7.70
N GLY A 484 -28.01 -0.98 7.30
CA GLY A 484 -27.77 0.15 8.19
C GLY A 484 -26.36 0.20 8.82
N ARG A 485 -25.51 -0.82 8.64
CA ARG A 485 -24.12 -0.82 9.12
C ARG A 485 -23.17 -0.32 8.03
N THR A 486 -22.30 0.63 8.37
CA THR A 486 -21.20 1.08 7.47
C THR A 486 -20.11 0.01 7.41
N LEU A 487 -19.78 -0.46 6.20
CA LEU A 487 -18.73 -1.45 5.95
C LEU A 487 -17.46 -0.83 5.37
N ALA A 488 -17.60 0.32 4.71
CA ALA A 488 -16.50 1.07 4.14
C ALA A 488 -16.85 2.56 4.00
N VAL A 489 -15.82 3.40 3.90
CA VAL A 489 -15.93 4.84 3.62
C VAL A 489 -14.94 5.20 2.53
N ALA A 490 -15.40 5.88 1.47
CA ALA A 490 -14.52 6.54 0.51
C ALA A 490 -14.53 8.05 0.76
N SER A 491 -13.43 8.74 0.49
CA SER A 491 -13.33 10.17 0.72
C SER A 491 -12.50 10.89 -0.34
N ILE A 492 -12.82 12.17 -0.56
CA ILE A 492 -11.99 13.11 -1.33
C ILE A 492 -11.74 14.33 -0.43
N PHE A 493 -10.47 14.63 -0.17
CA PHE A 493 -9.98 15.76 0.65
C PHE A 493 -10.62 15.92 2.04
N ARG A 494 -11.05 14.80 2.63
CA ARG A 494 -11.60 14.66 3.98
C ARG A 494 -10.71 13.73 4.82
N ASP A 495 -9.43 14.09 4.92
CA ASP A 495 -8.39 13.20 5.44
C ASP A 495 -8.58 12.84 6.92
N ILE A 496 -9.03 13.80 7.74
CA ILE A 496 -9.32 13.53 9.17
C ILE A 496 -10.52 12.60 9.29
N GLU A 497 -11.61 12.86 8.58
CA GLU A 497 -12.81 12.05 8.66
C GLU A 497 -12.56 10.63 8.11
N SER A 498 -11.65 10.46 7.13
CA SER A 498 -11.15 9.16 6.68
C SER A 498 -10.44 8.40 7.81
N LEU A 499 -9.55 9.08 8.55
CA LEU A 499 -8.87 8.49 9.71
C LEU A 499 -9.84 8.15 10.85
N GLU A 500 -10.83 9.01 11.10
CA GLU A 500 -11.87 8.77 12.11
C GLU A 500 -12.73 7.56 11.76
N ALA A 501 -13.05 7.37 10.47
CA ALA A 501 -13.75 6.17 10.00
C ALA A 501 -12.93 4.89 10.26
N GLU A 502 -11.60 4.91 10.05
CA GLU A 502 -10.73 3.77 10.37
C GLU A 502 -10.77 3.45 11.87
N VAL A 503 -10.62 4.46 12.72
CA VAL A 503 -10.65 4.31 14.18
C VAL A 503 -12.00 3.81 14.70
N GLU A 504 -13.10 4.28 14.12
CA GLU A 504 -14.43 3.82 14.50
C GLU A 504 -14.62 2.34 14.14
N MET A 505 -14.18 1.91 12.95
CA MET A 505 -14.21 0.50 12.56
C MET A 505 -13.33 -0.37 13.48
N GLU A 506 -12.16 0.12 13.90
CA GLU A 506 -11.30 -0.54 14.88
C GLU A 506 -11.98 -0.73 16.24
N ARG A 507 -12.62 0.32 16.76
CA ARG A 507 -13.33 0.27 18.05
C ARG A 507 -14.51 -0.70 18.02
N GLN A 508 -15.21 -0.78 16.89
CA GLN A 508 -16.31 -1.75 16.71
C GLN A 508 -15.86 -3.20 16.74
N MET A 509 -14.59 -3.50 16.44
CA MET A 509 -14.03 -4.86 16.51
C MET A 509 -13.55 -5.24 17.91
N ALA A 510 -13.27 -4.24 18.76
CA ALA A 510 -12.81 -4.45 20.13
C ALA A 510 -13.95 -4.71 21.14
N ASN A 511 -15.18 -4.34 20.77
CA ASN A 511 -16.42 -4.59 21.51
C ASN A 511 -17.09 -5.88 21.05
#